data_AF-A0A7D7KXJ9-F1
#
_entry.id   AF-A0A7D7KXJ9-F1
#
_cell.length_a   1.000
_cell.length_b   1.000
_cell.length_c   1.000
_cell.angle_alpha   90.00
_cell.angle_beta   90.00
_cell.angle_gamma   90.00
#
_symmetry.space_group_name_H-M   'P 1'
#
loop_
_entity.id
_entity.type
_entity.pdbx_description
1 polymer ?
#
loop_
_entity_poly.entity_id
_entity_poly.type
_entity_poly.pdbx_seq_one_letter_code
_entity_poly.pdbx_strand_id
1 'polypeptide(L)'
;GATLNKNGFLKIKATNIGKETALAQIIKVVEEAQGSKAPIQRLADYISGIFVPIVVGIALLTFFVWYIWIAPGEFAPALEKLIAVLVIACPCALGLATPTSIMAGSGRAAEFGILFKGGEHLEATHKIDTILLDKTGTVTNGTPELTDVRIAQGYKENELLQLVASAERLSEHPLAQALVAGIKNKGIEIQDPLSFEAIPGYGVKATVQERELLVGTRKLMNQYKVNIDTALEEMTNLEQEGKTAMLVALDGKYAGMLAVADTIKATSKEAVSRLKEMG
;
A
#
# COMPACT_ATOMS: atom_id res chain seq x y z
N GLY A 1 19.41 7.91 2.80
CA GLY A 1 19.65 8.00 1.35
C GLY A 1 18.51 7.34 0.60
N ALA A 2 18.45 7.49 -0.73
CA ALA A 2 17.37 7.06 -1.63
C ALA A 2 16.13 7.97 -1.71
N THR A 3 16.22 9.21 -1.21
CA THR A 3 15.23 10.26 -1.44
C THR A 3 15.67 11.15 -2.60
N LEU A 4 14.71 11.63 -3.39
CA LEU A 4 15.00 12.53 -4.51
C LEU A 4 14.87 13.99 -4.05
N ASN A 5 15.95 14.77 -4.16
CA ASN A 5 15.85 16.21 -3.96
C ASN A 5 15.21 16.84 -5.19
N LYS A 6 14.09 17.55 -5.00
CA LYS A 6 13.38 18.24 -6.07
C LYS A 6 13.89 19.67 -6.26
N ASN A 7 14.20 20.37 -5.18
CA ASN A 7 14.39 21.82 -5.19
C ASN A 7 15.70 22.24 -4.53
N GLY A 8 16.40 23.17 -5.17
CA GLY A 8 17.54 23.88 -4.58
C GLY A 8 18.80 23.04 -4.37
N PHE A 9 19.86 23.71 -3.95
CA PHE A 9 21.15 23.10 -3.63
C PHE A 9 21.19 22.70 -2.15
N LEU A 10 21.54 21.44 -1.88
CA LEU A 10 21.72 20.93 -0.51
C LEU A 10 23.17 20.47 -0.33
N LYS A 11 23.84 21.02 0.69
CA LYS A 11 25.10 20.49 1.21
C LYS A 11 24.82 19.68 2.46
N ILE A 12 24.99 18.37 2.39
CA ILE A 12 24.61 17.43 3.45
C ILE A 12 25.86 16.79 4.05
N LYS A 13 25.92 16.68 5.38
CA LYS A 13 26.94 15.90 6.10
C LYS A 13 26.44 14.46 6.26
N ALA A 14 27.20 13.49 5.77
CA ALA A 14 26.86 12.08 5.98
C ALA A 14 27.03 11.69 7.46
N THR A 15 25.96 11.22 8.10
CA THR A 15 25.99 10.67 9.47
C THR A 15 26.09 9.15 9.48
N ASN A 16 25.48 8.46 8.51
CA ASN A 16 25.45 7.01 8.39
C ASN A 16 25.73 6.62 6.93
N ILE A 17 26.59 5.63 6.72
CA ILE A 17 27.01 5.15 5.39
C ILE A 17 26.94 3.62 5.30
N GLY A 18 26.85 3.11 4.08
CA GLY A 18 26.80 1.66 3.83
C GLY A 18 25.63 0.97 4.54
N LYS A 19 25.94 -0.02 5.39
CA LYS A 19 24.96 -0.87 6.09
C LYS A 19 24.13 -0.13 7.15
N GLU A 20 24.57 1.05 7.58
CA GLU A 20 23.86 1.85 8.57
C GLU A 20 22.84 2.81 7.94
N THR A 21 22.74 2.84 6.62
CA THR A 21 21.73 3.67 5.96
C THR A 21 20.32 3.12 6.21
N ALA A 22 19.32 4.01 6.28
CA ALA A 22 17.92 3.60 6.44
C ALA A 22 17.48 2.58 5.37
N LEU A 23 17.90 2.75 4.11
CA LEU A 23 17.62 1.80 3.04
C LEU A 23 18.25 0.42 3.31
N ALA A 24 19.50 0.37 3.75
CA ALA A 24 20.16 -0.89 4.08
C ALA A 24 19.49 -1.61 5.26
N GLN A 25 18.98 -0.87 6.25
CA GLN A 25 18.19 -1.45 7.35
C GLN A 25 16.86 -2.02 6.85
N ILE A 26 16.17 -1.32 5.94
CA ILE A 26 14.95 -1.84 5.31
C ILE A 26 15.24 -3.12 4.53
N ILE A 27 16.30 -3.14 3.70
CA ILE A 27 16.70 -4.33 2.93
C ILE A 27 16.99 -5.50 3.88
N LYS A 28 17.76 -5.27 4.95
CA LYS A 28 18.08 -6.31 5.93
C LYS A 28 16.83 -6.90 6.58
N VAL A 29 15.88 -6.07 7.00
CA VAL A 29 14.60 -6.53 7.58
C VAL A 29 13.78 -7.34 6.56
N VAL A 30 13.80 -6.94 5.28
CA VAL A 30 13.12 -7.68 4.20
C VAL A 30 13.81 -9.03 3.93
N GLU A 31 15.13 -9.07 3.88
CA GLU A 31 15.91 -10.31 3.71
C GLU A 31 15.70 -11.29 4.87
N GLU A 32 15.70 -10.79 6.11
CA GLU A 32 15.40 -11.60 7.31
C GLU A 32 13.98 -12.17 7.26
N ALA A 33 13.01 -11.42 6.73
CA ALA A 33 11.63 -11.90 6.54
C ALA A 33 11.52 -12.95 5.43
N GLN A 34 12.22 -12.76 4.29
CA GLN A 34 12.21 -13.66 3.12
C GLN A 34 12.98 -14.97 3.35
N GLY A 35 13.94 -15.00 4.28
CA GLY A 35 14.72 -16.20 4.61
C GLY A 35 14.00 -17.25 5.46
N SER A 36 12.73 -17.04 5.80
CA SER A 36 11.98 -17.93 6.69
C SER A 36 11.22 -19.02 5.92
N LYS A 37 11.40 -20.30 6.31
CA LYS A 37 10.73 -21.43 5.66
C LYS A 37 9.21 -21.39 5.88
N ALA A 38 8.46 -21.65 4.80
CA ALA A 38 7.01 -21.84 4.79
C ALA A 38 6.52 -22.84 5.86
N PRO A 39 5.42 -22.55 6.59
CA PRO A 39 4.92 -23.40 7.67
C PRO A 39 4.42 -24.80 7.25
N ILE A 40 3.80 -25.02 6.07
CA ILE A 40 3.22 -26.34 5.75
C ILE A 40 4.18 -27.34 5.10
N GLN A 41 5.32 -26.89 4.55
CA GLN A 41 6.38 -27.83 4.15
C GLN A 41 6.80 -28.66 5.38
N ARG A 42 6.70 -28.06 6.58
CA ARG A 42 6.86 -28.75 7.87
C ARG A 42 5.75 -29.76 8.18
N LEU A 43 4.52 -29.62 7.66
CA LEU A 43 3.44 -30.57 7.93
C LEU A 43 3.68 -31.89 7.19
N ALA A 44 4.05 -31.83 5.91
CA ALA A 44 4.44 -33.02 5.15
C ALA A 44 5.70 -33.67 5.75
N ASP A 45 6.68 -32.85 6.16
CA ASP A 45 7.90 -33.32 6.84
C ASP A 45 7.59 -33.92 8.23
N TYR A 46 6.65 -33.34 8.98
CA TYR A 46 6.22 -33.83 10.29
C TYR A 46 5.47 -35.16 10.18
N ILE A 47 4.52 -35.25 9.25
CA ILE A 47 3.79 -36.49 8.96
C ILE A 47 4.79 -37.57 8.56
N SER A 48 5.72 -37.27 7.65
CA SER A 48 6.76 -38.22 7.23
C SER A 48 7.69 -38.63 8.38
N GLY A 49 8.05 -37.68 9.25
CA GLY A 49 8.88 -37.92 10.43
C GLY A 49 8.28 -38.85 11.47
N ILE A 50 6.94 -38.92 11.56
CA ILE A 50 6.22 -39.86 12.43
C ILE A 50 5.87 -41.16 11.69
N PHE A 51 5.44 -41.04 10.43
CA PHE A 51 4.94 -42.15 9.62
C PHE A 51 6.04 -43.16 9.28
N VAL A 52 7.23 -42.70 8.89
CA VAL A 52 8.34 -43.59 8.50
C VAL A 52 8.76 -44.52 9.65
N PRO A 53 9.03 -44.04 10.88
CA PRO A 53 9.35 -44.93 12.00
C PRO A 53 8.25 -45.96 12.32
N ILE A 54 6.97 -45.55 12.25
CA ILE A 54 5.84 -46.45 12.52
C ILE A 54 5.79 -47.58 11.49
N VAL A 55 5.90 -47.25 10.20
CA VAL A 55 5.88 -48.23 9.11
C VAL A 55 7.05 -49.21 9.22
N VAL A 56 8.26 -48.72 9.52
CA VAL A 56 9.44 -49.57 9.74
C VAL A 56 9.21 -50.50 10.94
N GLY A 57 8.62 -49.99 12.03
CA GLY A 57 8.25 -50.80 13.19
C GLY A 57 7.27 -51.92 12.85
N ILE A 58 6.22 -51.62 12.08
CA ILE A 58 5.23 -52.61 11.62
C ILE A 58 5.87 -53.63 10.67
N ALA A 59 6.74 -53.20 9.76
CA ALA A 59 7.43 -54.08 8.82
C ALA A 59 8.35 -55.08 9.54
N LEU A 60 9.10 -54.62 10.55
CA LEU A 60 9.92 -55.47 11.41
C LEU A 60 9.06 -56.45 12.22
N LEU A 61 7.96 -55.97 12.82
CA LEU A 61 7.05 -56.82 13.57
C LEU A 61 6.46 -57.93 12.67
N THR A 62 6.03 -57.56 11.46
CA THR A 62 5.50 -58.49 10.45
C THR A 62 6.55 -59.56 10.09
N PHE A 63 7.81 -59.16 9.91
CA PHE A 63 8.91 -60.08 9.66
C PHE A 63 9.10 -61.10 10.80
N PHE A 64 9.16 -60.64 12.04
CA PHE A 64 9.36 -61.53 13.20
C PHE A 64 8.18 -62.48 13.41
N VAL A 65 6.95 -62.00 13.25
CA VAL A 65 5.74 -62.85 13.35
C VAL A 65 5.76 -63.95 12.28
N TRP A 66 6.09 -63.59 11.04
CA TRP A 66 6.16 -64.58 9.95
C TRP A 66 7.28 -65.60 10.15
N TYR A 67 8.46 -65.13 10.56
CA TYR A 67 9.64 -65.96 10.75
C TYR A 67 9.53 -66.93 11.93
N ILE A 68 8.85 -66.54 13.02
CA ILE A 68 8.79 -67.32 14.26
C ILE A 68 7.52 -68.18 14.33
N TRP A 69 6.35 -67.67 13.91
CA TRP A 69 5.06 -68.36 14.13
C TRP A 69 4.41 -68.95 12.88
N ILE A 70 4.58 -68.34 11.71
CA ILE A 70 3.83 -68.73 10.50
C ILE A 70 4.62 -69.71 9.63
N ALA A 71 5.88 -69.36 9.30
CA ALA A 71 6.78 -70.16 8.49
C ALA A 71 8.13 -70.31 9.21
N PRO A 72 8.20 -71.16 10.26
CA PRO A 72 9.34 -71.22 11.16
C PRO A 72 10.65 -71.55 10.42
N GLY A 73 11.59 -70.61 10.46
CA GLY A 73 12.93 -70.75 9.86
C GLY A 73 13.04 -70.36 8.39
N GLU A 74 11.92 -70.07 7.70
CA GLU A 74 11.95 -69.66 6.30
C GLU A 74 12.18 -68.15 6.16
N PHE A 75 13.41 -67.76 5.84
CA PHE A 75 13.79 -66.34 5.71
C PHE A 75 13.14 -65.65 4.50
N ALA A 76 13.06 -66.33 3.36
CA ALA A 76 12.58 -65.73 2.11
C ALA A 76 11.10 -65.27 2.20
N PRO A 77 10.14 -66.07 2.68
CA PRO A 77 8.75 -65.63 2.84
C PRO A 77 8.58 -64.50 3.85
N ALA A 78 9.33 -64.52 4.95
CA ALA A 78 9.28 -63.45 5.95
C ALA A 78 9.81 -62.12 5.40
N LEU A 79 10.92 -62.17 4.64
CA LEU A 79 11.48 -61.00 3.97
C LEU A 79 10.54 -60.45 2.88
N GLU A 80 9.85 -61.31 2.15
CA GLU A 80 8.84 -60.91 1.16
C GLU A 80 7.73 -60.05 1.83
N LYS A 81 7.23 -60.47 3.00
CA LYS A 81 6.20 -59.71 3.72
C LYS A 81 6.72 -58.39 4.28
N LEU A 82 7.95 -58.34 4.78
CA LEU A 82 8.59 -57.09 5.20
C LEU A 82 8.63 -56.09 4.04
N ILE A 83 9.12 -56.52 2.87
CA ILE A 83 9.26 -55.67 1.69
C ILE A 83 7.88 -55.22 1.22
N ALA A 84 6.87 -56.12 1.20
CA ALA A 84 5.51 -55.77 0.83
C ALA A 84 4.92 -54.65 1.69
N VAL A 85 5.12 -54.70 3.01
CA VAL A 85 4.67 -53.65 3.94
C VAL A 85 5.38 -52.31 3.68
N LEU A 86 6.69 -52.33 3.42
CA LEU A 86 7.43 -51.11 3.11
C LEU A 86 7.00 -50.48 1.79
N VAL A 87 6.80 -51.31 0.75
CA VAL A 87 6.42 -50.85 -0.60
C VAL A 87 5.01 -50.26 -0.61
N ILE A 88 4.04 -50.90 0.06
CA ILE A 88 2.66 -50.41 0.06
C ILE A 88 2.49 -49.12 0.86
N ALA A 89 3.39 -48.86 1.80
CA ALA A 89 3.34 -47.69 2.66
C ALA A 89 3.92 -46.42 2.01
N CYS A 90 4.59 -46.49 0.86
CA CYS A 90 5.23 -45.33 0.23
C CYS A 90 4.22 -44.18 -0.05
N PRO A 91 4.34 -43.01 0.59
CA PRO A 91 3.33 -41.95 0.51
C PRO A 91 3.53 -41.05 -0.72
N CYS A 92 3.61 -41.62 -1.93
CA CYS A 92 3.93 -40.90 -3.16
C CYS A 92 2.98 -39.70 -3.44
N ALA A 93 1.70 -39.83 -3.08
CA ALA A 93 0.71 -38.77 -3.28
C ALA A 93 0.89 -37.58 -2.33
N LEU A 94 1.45 -37.80 -1.13
CA LEU A 94 1.59 -36.76 -0.11
C LEU A 94 2.55 -35.65 -0.56
N GLY A 95 3.63 -36.01 -1.26
CA GLY A 95 4.62 -35.07 -1.77
C GLY A 95 4.12 -34.14 -2.88
N LEU A 96 3.04 -34.52 -3.58
CA LEU A 96 2.47 -33.73 -4.69
C LEU A 96 1.20 -32.97 -4.32
N ALA A 97 0.49 -33.39 -3.28
CA ALA A 97 -0.79 -32.78 -2.89
C ALA A 97 -0.68 -31.28 -2.61
N THR A 98 0.34 -30.88 -1.83
CA THR A 98 0.58 -29.49 -1.44
C THR A 98 0.97 -28.58 -2.62
N PRO A 99 2.04 -28.87 -3.40
CA PRO A 99 2.44 -28.00 -4.51
C PRO A 99 1.35 -27.89 -5.59
N THR A 100 0.61 -28.97 -5.87
CA THR A 100 -0.50 -28.93 -6.83
C THR A 100 -1.61 -28.01 -6.36
N SER A 101 -1.98 -28.07 -5.07
CA SER A 101 -3.02 -27.22 -4.48
C SER A 101 -2.60 -25.75 -4.46
N ILE A 102 -1.35 -25.45 -4.10
CA ILE A 102 -0.81 -24.08 -4.11
C ILE A 102 -0.79 -23.51 -5.53
N MET A 103 -0.30 -24.29 -6.50
CA MET A 103 -0.24 -23.86 -7.89
C MET A 103 -1.65 -23.55 -8.43
N ALA A 104 -2.61 -24.47 -8.24
CA ALA A 104 -4.00 -24.24 -8.64
C ALA A 104 -4.63 -23.02 -7.93
N GLY A 105 -4.42 -22.88 -6.61
CA GLY A 105 -4.91 -21.76 -5.81
C GLY A 105 -4.34 -20.41 -6.25
N SER A 106 -3.03 -20.35 -6.50
CA SER A 106 -2.36 -19.14 -7.01
C SER A 106 -2.82 -18.76 -8.42
N GLY A 107 -3.06 -19.75 -9.29
CA GLY A 107 -3.64 -19.53 -10.61
C GLY A 107 -5.03 -18.92 -10.52
N ARG A 108 -5.88 -19.48 -9.64
CA ARG A 108 -7.23 -18.94 -9.41
C ARG A 108 -7.19 -17.53 -8.81
N ALA A 109 -6.27 -17.25 -7.88
CA ALA A 109 -6.12 -15.91 -7.31
C ALA A 109 -5.69 -14.87 -8.36
N ALA A 110 -4.81 -15.25 -9.29
CA ALA A 110 -4.35 -14.38 -10.37
C ALA A 110 -5.49 -13.97 -11.32
N GLU A 111 -6.47 -14.84 -11.55
CA GLU A 111 -7.70 -14.50 -12.31
C GLU A 111 -8.52 -13.39 -11.63
N PHE A 112 -8.38 -13.20 -10.31
CA PHE A 112 -8.98 -12.11 -9.54
C PHE A 112 -8.03 -10.92 -9.32
N GLY A 113 -6.87 -10.90 -9.99
CA GLY A 113 -5.87 -9.83 -9.83
C GLY A 113 -5.09 -9.88 -8.51
N ILE A 114 -5.13 -11.01 -7.80
CA ILE A 114 -4.40 -11.22 -6.55
C ILE A 114 -3.15 -12.03 -6.83
N LEU A 115 -1.98 -11.43 -6.63
CA LEU A 115 -0.68 -12.07 -6.88
C LEU A 115 -0.01 -12.51 -5.58
N PHE A 116 0.09 -13.82 -5.36
CA PHE A 116 0.87 -14.39 -4.27
C PHE A 116 2.33 -14.61 -4.70
N LYS A 117 3.28 -14.03 -3.95
CA LYS A 117 4.72 -14.19 -4.20
C LYS A 117 5.34 -15.34 -3.38
N GLY A 118 4.70 -16.50 -3.38
CA GLY A 118 5.08 -17.66 -2.56
C GLY A 118 3.86 -18.41 -2.04
N GLY A 119 3.99 -19.73 -1.83
CA GLY A 119 2.91 -20.58 -1.33
C GLY A 119 2.59 -20.33 0.15
N GLU A 120 3.60 -19.96 0.92
CA GLU A 120 3.53 -19.58 2.32
C GLU A 120 2.58 -18.40 2.57
N HIS A 121 2.48 -17.46 1.63
CA HIS A 121 1.60 -16.32 1.75
C HIS A 121 0.15 -16.70 1.51
N LEU A 122 -0.09 -17.58 0.54
CA LEU A 122 -1.43 -18.14 0.27
C LEU A 122 -1.94 -18.92 1.47
N GLU A 123 -1.06 -19.70 2.10
CA GLU A 123 -1.36 -20.40 3.34
C GLU A 123 -1.56 -19.45 4.51
N ALA A 124 -0.63 -18.53 4.77
CA ALA A 124 -0.73 -17.63 5.93
C ALA A 124 -2.02 -16.80 5.89
N THR A 125 -2.52 -16.48 4.69
CA THR A 125 -3.72 -15.66 4.51
C THR A 125 -4.95 -16.20 5.22
N HIS A 126 -5.15 -17.53 5.30
CA HIS A 126 -6.31 -18.09 6.03
C HIS A 126 -6.22 -17.98 7.55
N LYS A 127 -5.03 -17.67 8.09
CA LYS A 127 -4.78 -17.50 9.53
C LYS A 127 -4.77 -16.05 9.97
N ILE A 128 -4.92 -15.10 9.04
CA ILE A 128 -4.94 -13.68 9.36
C ILE A 128 -6.23 -13.36 10.10
N ASP A 129 -6.08 -12.78 11.28
CA ASP A 129 -7.14 -12.31 12.17
C ASP A 129 -7.17 -10.77 12.25
N THR A 130 -6.02 -10.13 12.05
CA THR A 130 -5.89 -8.67 12.11
C THR A 130 -5.30 -8.12 10.82
N ILE A 131 -5.99 -7.12 10.23
CA ILE A 131 -5.54 -6.44 9.00
C ILE A 131 -5.26 -4.98 9.33
N LEU A 132 -3.99 -4.59 9.19
CA LEU A 132 -3.57 -3.19 9.24
C LEU A 132 -3.44 -2.68 7.81
N LEU A 133 -4.26 -1.67 7.46
CA LEU A 133 -4.24 -1.05 6.15
C LEU A 133 -3.44 0.23 6.21
N ASP A 134 -2.52 0.41 5.27
CA ASP A 134 -2.00 1.73 4.98
C ASP A 134 -3.13 2.62 4.46
N LYS A 135 -3.08 3.93 4.71
CA LYS A 135 -4.15 4.83 4.28
C LYS A 135 -3.95 5.20 2.81
N THR A 136 -2.84 5.86 2.53
CA THR A 136 -2.58 6.53 1.26
C THR A 136 -2.32 5.52 0.16
N GLY A 137 -3.12 5.54 -0.91
CA GLY A 137 -2.99 4.64 -2.06
C GLY A 137 -3.56 3.23 -1.84
N THR A 138 -3.86 2.83 -0.60
CA THR A 138 -4.53 1.56 -0.28
C THR A 138 -6.02 1.78 -0.08
N VAL A 139 -6.42 2.52 0.96
CA VAL A 139 -7.82 2.89 1.24
C VAL A 139 -8.26 4.09 0.39
N THR A 140 -7.31 4.98 0.10
CA THR A 140 -7.56 6.17 -0.73
C THR A 140 -7.00 6.00 -2.13
N ASN A 141 -7.38 6.89 -3.04
CA ASN A 141 -6.87 6.90 -4.42
C ASN A 141 -5.37 7.19 -4.48
N GLY A 142 -4.78 7.78 -3.43
CA GLY A 142 -3.35 8.11 -3.35
C GLY A 142 -2.99 9.39 -4.10
N THR A 143 -3.97 10.03 -4.73
CA THR A 143 -3.84 11.29 -5.45
C THR A 143 -4.84 12.28 -4.85
N PRO A 144 -4.40 13.44 -4.36
CA PRO A 144 -5.33 14.46 -3.88
C PRO A 144 -6.22 14.95 -5.02
N GLU A 145 -7.47 15.28 -4.68
CA GLU A 145 -8.46 15.83 -5.61
C GLU A 145 -9.09 17.08 -4.99
N LEU A 146 -9.50 18.03 -5.85
CA LEU A 146 -10.26 19.21 -5.42
C LEU A 146 -11.66 18.78 -4.93
N THR A 147 -11.93 18.96 -3.63
CA THR A 147 -13.21 18.57 -3.01
C THR A 147 -14.14 19.76 -2.78
N ASP A 148 -13.61 20.87 -2.30
CA ASP A 148 -14.40 22.02 -1.89
C ASP A 148 -13.88 23.30 -2.53
N VAL A 149 -14.84 24.11 -2.99
CA VAL A 149 -14.62 25.46 -3.46
C VAL A 149 -15.53 26.37 -2.66
N ARG A 150 -14.96 27.42 -2.06
CA ARG A 150 -15.70 28.49 -1.37
C ARG A 150 -15.24 29.82 -1.90
N ILE A 151 -16.19 30.65 -2.32
CA ILE A 151 -15.92 31.91 -3.00
C ILE A 151 -16.38 33.04 -2.09
N ALA A 152 -15.53 34.06 -1.90
CA ALA A 152 -15.90 35.25 -1.15
C ALA A 152 -16.93 36.08 -1.94
N GLN A 153 -17.73 36.89 -1.23
CA GLN A 153 -18.72 37.74 -1.89
C GLN A 153 -18.07 38.70 -2.89
N GLY A 154 -18.69 38.84 -4.07
CA GLY A 154 -18.21 39.72 -5.13
C GLY A 154 -17.33 39.06 -6.20
N TYR A 155 -16.99 37.78 -6.04
CA TYR A 155 -16.23 37.00 -7.03
C TYR A 155 -17.10 35.95 -7.72
N LYS A 156 -16.85 35.70 -9.00
CA LYS A 156 -17.46 34.59 -9.75
C LYS A 156 -16.61 33.35 -9.61
N GLU A 157 -17.23 32.20 -9.32
CA GLU A 157 -16.51 30.93 -9.13
C GLU A 157 -15.62 30.59 -10.33
N ASN A 158 -16.16 30.58 -11.55
CA ASN A 158 -15.41 30.19 -12.74
C ASN A 158 -14.22 31.12 -13.03
N GLU A 159 -14.38 32.43 -12.79
CA GLU A 159 -13.30 33.42 -12.97
C GLU A 159 -12.19 33.20 -11.95
N LEU A 160 -12.55 33.01 -10.68
CA LEU A 160 -11.55 32.75 -9.64
C LEU A 160 -10.82 31.41 -9.86
N LEU A 161 -11.55 30.35 -10.21
CA LEU A 161 -10.96 29.05 -10.50
C LEU A 161 -10.02 29.12 -11.71
N GLN A 162 -10.39 29.86 -12.77
CA GLN A 162 -9.51 30.08 -13.90
C GLN A 162 -8.19 30.75 -13.48
N LEU A 163 -8.27 31.82 -12.67
CA LEU A 163 -7.09 32.52 -12.18
C LEU A 163 -6.22 31.61 -11.29
N VAL A 164 -6.83 30.85 -10.38
CA VAL A 164 -6.10 29.92 -9.49
C VAL A 164 -5.42 28.82 -10.27
N ALA A 165 -6.12 28.14 -11.18
CA ALA A 165 -5.50 27.09 -11.99
C ALA A 165 -4.36 27.63 -12.87
N SER A 166 -4.48 28.86 -13.35
CA SER A 166 -3.42 29.52 -14.12
C SER A 166 -2.22 29.86 -13.25
N ALA A 167 -2.43 30.35 -12.03
CA ALA A 167 -1.37 30.63 -11.06
C ALA A 167 -0.63 29.37 -10.60
N GLU A 168 -1.36 28.27 -10.38
CA GLU A 168 -0.81 27.01 -9.88
C GLU A 168 -0.26 26.11 -11.00
N ARG A 169 -0.42 26.48 -12.27
CA ARG A 169 -0.01 25.67 -13.44
C ARG A 169 1.48 25.32 -13.44
N LEU A 170 2.34 26.22 -13.00
CA LEU A 170 3.80 26.04 -12.96
C LEU A 170 4.28 25.36 -11.66
N SER A 171 3.37 25.08 -10.72
CA SER A 171 3.71 24.47 -9.44
C SER A 171 3.83 22.95 -9.57
N GLU A 172 4.95 22.39 -9.13
CA GLU A 172 5.16 20.94 -9.07
C GLU A 172 4.56 20.29 -7.82
N HIS A 173 3.92 21.07 -6.94
CA HIS A 173 3.38 20.56 -5.69
C HIS A 173 2.18 19.64 -5.96
N PRO A 174 2.08 18.45 -5.33
CA PRO A 174 0.96 17.53 -5.56
C PRO A 174 -0.43 18.15 -5.36
N LEU A 175 -0.57 19.06 -4.39
CA LEU A 175 -1.82 19.79 -4.14
C LEU A 175 -2.17 20.76 -5.28
N ALA A 176 -1.16 21.42 -5.87
CA ALA A 176 -1.35 22.33 -6.99
C ALA A 176 -1.78 21.56 -8.25
N GLN A 177 -1.14 20.41 -8.51
CA GLN A 177 -1.53 19.52 -9.59
C GLN A 177 -2.99 19.04 -9.44
N ALA A 178 -3.41 18.70 -8.21
CA ALA A 178 -4.79 18.33 -7.90
C ALA A 178 -5.78 19.47 -8.15
N LEU A 179 -5.45 20.70 -7.74
CA LEU A 179 -6.27 21.89 -8.02
C LEU A 179 -6.43 22.11 -9.53
N VAL A 180 -5.31 22.14 -10.26
CA VAL A 180 -5.28 22.38 -11.71
C VAL A 180 -6.08 21.31 -12.44
N ALA A 181 -5.90 20.03 -12.10
CA ALA A 181 -6.65 18.92 -12.68
C ALA A 181 -8.15 19.02 -12.38
N GLY A 182 -8.52 19.29 -11.12
CA GLY A 182 -9.91 19.43 -10.69
C GLY A 182 -10.63 20.58 -11.40
N ILE A 183 -9.95 21.71 -11.60
CA ILE A 183 -10.50 22.88 -12.31
C ILE A 183 -10.62 22.61 -13.81
N LYS A 184 -9.61 21.96 -14.41
CA LYS A 184 -9.64 21.58 -15.83
C LYS A 184 -10.80 20.60 -16.13
N ASN A 185 -11.09 19.68 -15.21
CA ASN A 185 -12.21 18.74 -15.34
C ASN A 185 -13.59 19.45 -15.32
N LYS A 186 -13.69 20.67 -14.76
CA LYS A 186 -14.89 21.51 -14.86
C LYS A 186 -15.03 22.24 -16.21
N GLY A 187 -14.12 21.99 -17.17
CA GLY A 187 -14.14 22.63 -18.50
C GLY A 187 -13.64 24.08 -18.50
N ILE A 188 -12.93 24.50 -17.45
CA ILE A 188 -12.38 25.85 -17.34
C ILE A 188 -11.02 25.91 -18.04
N GLU A 189 -10.88 26.85 -18.98
CA GLU A 189 -9.62 27.07 -19.70
C GLU A 189 -8.57 27.69 -18.79
N ILE A 190 -7.32 27.25 -18.93
CA ILE A 190 -6.18 27.68 -18.12
C ILE A 190 -5.24 28.50 -19.00
N GLN A 191 -4.76 29.62 -18.47
CA GLN A 191 -3.81 30.51 -19.15
C GLN A 191 -2.42 30.39 -18.50
N ASP A 192 -1.38 30.79 -19.24
CA ASP A 192 -0.05 30.88 -18.66
C ASP A 192 0.07 32.16 -17.81
N PRO A 193 0.62 32.08 -16.59
CA PRO A 193 0.81 33.24 -15.73
C PRO A 193 1.94 34.14 -16.29
N LEU A 194 1.80 35.45 -16.12
CA LEU A 194 2.83 36.44 -16.46
C LEU A 194 4.05 36.36 -15.53
N SER A 195 3.81 36.01 -14.27
CA SER A 195 4.85 35.78 -13.27
C SER A 195 4.43 34.65 -12.35
N PHE A 196 5.40 33.91 -11.83
CA PHE A 196 5.20 32.83 -10.86
C PHE A 196 6.35 32.79 -9.87
N GLU A 197 6.02 32.73 -8.60
CA GLU A 197 6.94 32.60 -7.49
C GLU A 197 6.39 31.56 -6.50
N ALA A 198 7.10 30.45 -6.34
CA ALA A 198 6.82 29.47 -5.28
C ALA A 198 7.48 29.92 -3.98
N ILE A 199 6.70 30.06 -2.90
CA ILE A 199 7.17 30.49 -1.58
C ILE A 199 7.13 29.26 -0.64
N PRO A 200 8.27 28.56 -0.43
CA PRO A 200 8.29 27.27 0.26
C PRO A 200 7.71 27.34 1.68
N GLY A 201 6.74 26.48 1.98
CA GLY A 201 6.05 26.44 3.27
C GLY A 201 4.95 27.50 3.45
N TYR A 202 4.71 28.34 2.44
CA TYR A 202 3.67 29.38 2.47
C TYR A 202 2.64 29.18 1.37
N GLY A 203 3.05 28.95 0.12
CA GLY A 203 2.17 28.81 -1.04
C GLY A 203 2.82 29.34 -2.32
N VAL A 204 2.02 29.90 -3.21
CA VAL A 204 2.49 30.52 -4.46
C VAL A 204 1.97 31.96 -4.58
N LYS A 205 2.76 32.78 -5.26
CA LYS A 205 2.40 34.12 -5.72
C LYS A 205 2.52 34.13 -7.25
N ALA A 206 1.52 34.63 -7.94
CA ALA A 206 1.53 34.72 -9.40
C ALA A 206 0.81 35.97 -9.90
N THR A 207 1.09 36.35 -11.14
CA THR A 207 0.33 37.38 -11.85
C THR A 207 -0.38 36.74 -13.04
N VAL A 208 -1.71 36.81 -13.08
CA VAL A 208 -2.54 36.28 -14.17
C VAL A 208 -3.48 37.39 -14.62
N GLN A 209 -3.53 37.69 -15.92
CA GLN A 209 -4.35 38.78 -16.47
C GLN A 209 -4.12 40.13 -15.76
N GLU A 210 -2.84 40.47 -15.51
CA GLU A 210 -2.43 41.68 -14.78
C GLU A 210 -2.91 41.78 -13.32
N ARG A 211 -3.56 40.74 -12.78
CA ARG A 211 -3.99 40.67 -11.38
C ARG A 211 -3.02 39.85 -10.55
N GLU A 212 -2.77 40.31 -9.33
CA GLU A 212 -1.90 39.62 -8.38
C GLU A 212 -2.70 38.56 -7.61
N LEU A 213 -2.26 37.31 -7.67
CA LEU A 213 -2.89 36.18 -7.00
C LEU A 213 -1.94 35.58 -5.96
N LEU A 214 -2.48 35.32 -4.77
CA LEU A 214 -1.83 34.54 -3.72
C LEU A 214 -2.65 33.29 -3.45
N VAL A 215 -2.02 32.12 -3.46
CA VAL A 215 -2.68 30.85 -3.11
C VAL A 215 -1.82 30.15 -2.06
N GLY A 216 -2.37 29.89 -0.88
CA GLY A 216 -1.57 29.26 0.17
C GLY A 216 -2.13 29.29 1.58
N THR A 217 -1.23 29.26 2.56
CA THR A 217 -1.52 29.13 3.99
C THR A 217 -1.88 30.47 4.66
N ARG A 218 -2.37 30.39 5.91
CA ARG A 218 -2.60 31.57 6.78
C ARG A 218 -1.37 32.46 6.91
N LYS A 219 -0.17 31.85 6.95
CA LYS A 219 1.09 32.59 7.07
C LYS A 219 1.36 33.46 5.85
N LEU A 220 1.01 32.97 4.65
CA LEU A 220 1.13 33.74 3.41
C LEU A 220 0.19 34.95 3.43
N MET A 221 -1.06 34.73 3.81
CA MET A 221 -2.06 35.79 3.87
C MET A 221 -1.67 36.89 4.86
N ASN A 222 -1.17 36.50 6.04
CA ASN A 222 -0.67 37.46 7.03
C ASN A 222 0.56 38.23 6.55
N GLN A 223 1.48 37.59 5.82
CA GLN A 223 2.66 38.24 5.26
C GLN A 223 2.30 39.37 4.28
N TYR A 224 1.26 39.16 3.47
CA TYR A 224 0.75 40.16 2.52
C TYR A 224 -0.41 41.01 3.09
N LYS A 225 -0.68 40.92 4.40
CA LYS A 225 -1.70 41.69 5.12
C LYS A 225 -3.12 41.54 4.56
N VAL A 226 -3.45 40.35 4.06
CA VAL A 226 -4.80 40.01 3.59
C VAL A 226 -5.67 39.67 4.81
N ASN A 227 -6.82 40.33 4.97
CA ASN A 227 -7.78 39.98 6.01
C ASN A 227 -8.49 38.66 5.63
N ILE A 228 -8.39 37.66 6.52
CA ILE A 228 -8.98 36.33 6.36
C ILE A 228 -9.87 35.92 7.55
N ASP A 229 -10.24 36.86 8.42
CA ASP A 229 -10.90 36.57 9.70
C ASP A 229 -12.21 35.77 9.50
N THR A 230 -12.95 36.09 8.44
CA THR A 230 -14.21 35.44 8.08
C THR A 230 -14.04 34.03 7.53
N ALA A 231 -12.82 33.63 7.12
CA ALA A 231 -12.52 32.34 6.51
C ALA A 231 -11.87 31.34 7.48
N LEU A 232 -11.40 31.80 8.65
CA LEU A 232 -10.62 30.97 9.58
C LEU A 232 -11.44 29.82 10.18
N GLU A 233 -12.70 30.06 10.53
CA GLU A 233 -13.58 29.04 11.11
C GLU A 233 -13.86 27.93 10.10
N GLU A 234 -14.25 28.30 8.87
CA GLU A 234 -14.52 27.34 7.81
C GLU A 234 -13.25 26.57 7.39
N MET A 235 -12.11 27.25 7.32
CA MET A 235 -10.81 26.59 7.09
C MET A 235 -10.50 25.54 8.16
N THR A 236 -10.77 25.85 9.42
CA THR A 236 -10.54 24.92 10.54
C THR A 236 -11.48 23.72 10.44
N ASN A 237 -12.73 23.91 10.05
CA ASN A 237 -13.69 22.81 9.85
C ASN A 237 -13.23 21.84 8.75
N LEU A 238 -12.80 22.37 7.59
CA LEU A 238 -12.28 21.53 6.50
C LEU A 238 -10.99 20.79 6.90
N GLU A 239 -10.11 21.44 7.66
CA GLU A 239 -8.89 20.81 8.19
C GLU A 239 -9.21 19.68 9.19
N GLN A 240 -10.24 19.84 10.03
CA GLN A 240 -10.71 18.79 10.95
C GLN A 240 -11.31 17.58 10.20
N GLU A 241 -11.89 17.81 9.03
CA GLU A 241 -12.31 16.73 8.11
C GLU A 241 -11.12 16.02 7.43
N GLY A 242 -9.89 16.43 7.70
CA GLY A 242 -8.67 15.85 7.11
C GLY A 242 -8.36 16.38 5.71
N LYS A 243 -8.99 17.49 5.30
CA LYS A 243 -8.73 18.16 4.02
C LYS A 243 -7.61 19.17 4.17
N THR A 244 -6.86 19.41 3.10
CA THR A 244 -5.88 20.50 3.07
C THR A 244 -6.51 21.72 2.41
N ALA A 245 -6.82 22.73 3.21
CA ALA A 245 -7.41 23.98 2.75
C ALA A 245 -6.32 25.02 2.38
N MET A 246 -6.52 25.69 1.25
CA MET A 246 -5.68 26.76 0.73
C MET A 246 -6.54 28.01 0.54
N LEU A 247 -6.07 29.12 1.07
CA LEU A 247 -6.71 30.43 0.93
C LEU A 247 -6.27 31.05 -0.39
N VAL A 248 -7.15 31.83 -1.00
CA VAL A 248 -6.92 32.55 -2.24
C VAL A 248 -7.15 34.04 -1.99
N ALA A 249 -6.19 34.86 -2.38
CA ALA A 249 -6.33 36.30 -2.41
C ALA A 249 -6.09 36.84 -3.83
N LEU A 250 -6.89 37.84 -4.21
CA LEU A 250 -6.77 38.57 -5.47
C LEU A 250 -6.58 40.06 -5.15
N ASP A 251 -5.52 40.66 -5.67
CA ASP A 251 -5.18 42.08 -5.51
C ASP A 251 -5.20 42.53 -4.04
N GLY A 252 -4.63 41.69 -3.16
CA GLY A 252 -4.53 41.95 -1.71
C GLY A 252 -5.81 41.72 -0.91
N LYS A 253 -6.89 41.21 -1.51
CA LYS A 253 -8.16 40.90 -0.83
C LYS A 253 -8.47 39.41 -0.87
N TYR A 254 -9.04 38.89 0.21
CA TYR A 254 -9.50 37.51 0.25
C TYR A 254 -10.60 37.27 -0.81
N ALA A 255 -10.36 36.29 -1.67
CA ALA A 255 -11.23 35.96 -2.80
C ALA A 255 -11.94 34.61 -2.65
N GLY A 256 -11.38 33.71 -1.83
CA GLY A 256 -11.99 32.41 -1.57
C GLY A 256 -11.02 31.41 -0.96
N MET A 257 -11.46 30.17 -0.84
CA MET A 257 -10.65 29.05 -0.39
C MET A 257 -11.00 27.78 -1.15
N LEU A 258 -9.99 26.91 -1.28
CA LEU A 258 -10.06 25.66 -2.00
C LEU A 258 -9.55 24.56 -1.08
N ALA A 259 -10.21 23.42 -1.04
CA ALA A 259 -9.73 22.28 -0.29
C ALA A 259 -9.46 21.10 -1.22
N VAL A 260 -8.34 20.44 -0.96
CA VAL A 260 -7.99 19.18 -1.61
C VAL A 260 -7.89 18.08 -0.57
N ALA A 261 -8.30 16.88 -0.93
CA ALA A 261 -8.18 15.72 -0.08
C ALA A 261 -7.90 14.46 -0.90
N ASP A 262 -7.23 13.51 -0.28
CA ASP A 262 -7.06 12.16 -0.84
C ASP A 262 -8.34 11.37 -0.58
N THR A 263 -9.15 11.20 -1.63
CA THR A 263 -10.49 10.62 -1.54
C THR A 263 -10.43 9.11 -1.33
N ILE A 264 -11.41 8.58 -0.59
CA ILE A 264 -11.53 7.13 -0.34
C ILE A 264 -11.96 6.45 -1.64
N LYS A 265 -11.35 5.31 -1.99
CA LYS A 265 -11.77 4.54 -3.17
C LYS A 265 -13.22 4.09 -3.02
N ALA A 266 -13.97 4.07 -4.12
CA ALA A 266 -15.37 3.63 -4.14
C ALA A 266 -15.56 2.22 -3.53
N THR A 267 -14.58 1.32 -3.73
CA THR A 267 -14.61 -0.07 -3.25
C THR A 267 -14.16 -0.23 -1.80
N SER A 268 -13.49 0.75 -1.19
CA SER A 268 -12.85 0.57 0.12
C SER A 268 -13.85 0.35 1.25
N LYS A 269 -15.02 1.03 1.21
CA LYS A 269 -16.06 0.84 2.24
C LYS A 269 -16.62 -0.57 2.23
N GLU A 270 -16.91 -1.10 1.04
CA GLU A 270 -17.40 -2.46 0.85
C GLU A 270 -16.34 -3.49 1.24
N ALA A 271 -15.09 -3.29 0.80
CA ALA A 271 -13.99 -4.17 1.14
C ALA A 271 -13.79 -4.29 2.66
N VAL A 272 -13.81 -3.17 3.39
CA VAL A 272 -13.67 -3.16 4.86
C VAL A 272 -14.88 -3.81 5.53
N SER A 273 -16.11 -3.61 5.02
CA SER A 273 -17.31 -4.29 5.54
C SER A 273 -17.16 -5.80 5.41
N ARG A 274 -16.81 -6.27 4.21
CA ARG A 274 -16.64 -7.69 3.93
C ARG A 274 -15.54 -8.33 4.77
N LEU A 275 -14.42 -7.63 5.00
CA LEU A 275 -13.37 -8.12 5.88
C LEU A 275 -13.86 -8.28 7.32
N LYS A 276 -14.62 -7.32 7.85
CA LYS A 276 -15.23 -7.41 9.19
C LYS A 276 -16.29 -8.49 9.31
N GLU A 277 -17.01 -8.79 8.23
CA GLU A 277 -17.98 -9.88 8.19
C GLU A 277 -17.30 -11.26 8.23
N MET A 278 -16.02 -11.34 7.83
CA MET A 278 -15.25 -12.58 7.85
C MET A 278 -14.67 -12.92 9.24
N GLY A 279 -14.65 -11.96 10.18
CA GLY A 279 -14.11 -12.11 11.54
C GLY A 279 -13.27 -10.92 11.96
#